data_AF-A0A423JK57-F1
#
_entry.id   AF-A0A423JK57-F1
#
_cell.length_a   1.000
_cell.length_b   1.000
_cell.length_c   1.000
_cell.angle_alpha   90.00
_cell.angle_beta   90.00
_cell.angle_gamma   90.00
#
_symmetry.space_group_name_H-M   'P 1'
#
loop_
_entity.id
_entity.type
_entity.pdbx_description
1 polymer ?
#
loop_
_entity_poly.entity_id
_entity_poly.type
_entity_poly.pdbx_seq_one_letter_code
_entity_poly.pdbx_strand_id
1 'polypeptide(L)'
;MSEPTVLLLARADGSRVTTSFTAASLGAFDPFKDGRQMAYNGPDGVSAGIVHVSGTLDSDDFPHTEVIVVHAGHVVLQSEEQTLALGVGASAVIGRGTALRLQAQTDTCWAFCAVTSPNVNPTPGLTALDPLDLLSPSAAPEPQILIGPTPQCRSHNAFEDNTTQLRVGVWDSTPYERHGRPHKLHELMNLIEGSVTLLAPDGTSVEVNTGDTVFVPLGAPCAWKSTRYVRKFYAVK
;
A
#
# COMPACT_ATOMS: atom_id res chain seq x y z
N MET A 1 -1.80 -25.05 -3.72
CA MET A 1 -1.49 -23.68 -3.26
C MET A 1 -2.76 -23.14 -2.64
N SER A 2 -2.69 -22.54 -1.46
CA SER A 2 -3.85 -21.84 -0.87
C SER A 2 -4.28 -20.70 -1.79
N GLU A 3 -5.59 -20.47 -1.92
CA GLU A 3 -6.09 -19.34 -2.70
C GLU A 3 -5.60 -18.00 -2.11
N PRO A 4 -5.24 -17.01 -2.94
CA PRO A 4 -4.87 -15.69 -2.44
C PRO A 4 -6.07 -15.05 -1.73
N THR A 5 -5.82 -14.44 -0.57
CA THR A 5 -6.85 -13.80 0.25
C THR A 5 -6.44 -12.38 0.64
N VAL A 6 -7.42 -11.60 1.13
CA VAL A 6 -7.22 -10.24 1.63
C VAL A 6 -6.40 -10.28 2.93
N LEU A 7 -5.39 -9.42 3.04
CA LEU A 7 -4.45 -9.39 4.16
C LEU A 7 -4.50 -8.03 4.84
N LEU A 8 -5.01 -7.97 6.08
CA LEU A 8 -4.96 -6.75 6.87
C LEU A 8 -3.56 -6.58 7.46
N LEU A 9 -2.83 -5.56 7.03
CA LEU A 9 -1.43 -5.37 7.39
C LEU A 9 -1.27 -4.67 8.74
N ALA A 10 -2.06 -3.62 8.99
CA ALA A 10 -1.97 -2.84 10.21
C ALA A 10 -3.30 -2.15 10.53
N ARG A 11 -3.59 -2.06 11.83
CA ARG A 11 -4.71 -1.29 12.38
C ARG A 11 -4.23 0.09 12.81
N ALA A 12 -5.06 1.10 12.61
CA ALA A 12 -4.78 2.47 13.02
C ALA A 12 -4.47 2.62 14.52
N ASP A 13 -5.08 1.78 15.35
CA ASP A 13 -4.91 1.77 16.80
C ASP A 13 -3.73 0.90 17.28
N GLY A 14 -2.98 0.29 16.35
CA GLY A 14 -1.89 -0.63 16.66
C GLY A 14 -2.32 -1.98 17.22
N SER A 15 -3.62 -2.30 17.21
CA SER A 15 -4.10 -3.61 17.64
C SER A 15 -3.62 -4.74 16.72
N ARG A 16 -3.53 -5.96 17.27
CA ARG A 16 -3.03 -7.12 16.53
C ARG A 16 -3.98 -7.48 15.38
N VAL A 17 -3.40 -7.79 14.23
CA VAL A 17 -4.09 -8.36 13.07
C VAL A 17 -3.99 -9.89 13.06
N THR A 18 -4.88 -10.55 12.35
CA THR A 18 -4.85 -12.01 12.16
C THR A 18 -3.88 -12.45 11.06
N THR A 19 -3.43 -11.52 10.21
CA THR A 19 -2.44 -11.77 9.17
C THR A 19 -1.14 -12.24 9.79
N SER A 20 -0.63 -13.39 9.31
CA SER A 20 0.68 -13.90 9.69
C SER A 20 1.77 -13.15 8.94
N PHE A 21 2.87 -12.87 9.64
CA PHE A 21 4.06 -12.28 9.05
C PHE A 21 5.26 -13.20 9.19
N THR A 22 6.15 -13.15 8.20
CA THR A 22 7.43 -13.86 8.22
C THR A 22 8.58 -12.86 8.11
N ALA A 23 9.53 -12.92 9.04
CA ALA A 23 10.74 -12.13 8.95
C ALA A 23 11.55 -12.56 7.72
N ALA A 24 11.68 -11.68 6.72
CA ALA A 24 12.37 -11.99 5.47
C ALA A 24 12.77 -10.71 4.73
N SER A 25 13.98 -10.67 4.18
CA SER A 25 14.42 -9.59 3.28
C SER A 25 13.89 -9.75 1.87
N LEU A 26 13.66 -8.64 1.16
CA LEU A 26 13.34 -8.60 -0.28
C LEU A 26 14.51 -8.98 -1.17
N GLY A 27 15.73 -8.94 -0.66
CA GLY A 27 16.95 -9.32 -1.37
C GLY A 27 18.20 -9.03 -0.54
N ALA A 28 19.37 -9.37 -1.08
CA ALA A 28 20.66 -9.21 -0.38
C ALA A 28 20.98 -7.77 0.03
N PHE A 29 20.42 -6.79 -0.69
CA PHE A 29 20.62 -5.36 -0.46
C PHE A 29 19.48 -4.69 0.30
N ASP A 30 18.50 -5.47 0.78
CA ASP A 30 17.40 -4.95 1.59
C ASP A 30 17.93 -4.21 2.83
N PRO A 31 17.66 -2.91 2.98
CA PRO A 31 18.18 -2.13 4.10
C PRO A 31 17.54 -2.52 5.45
N PHE A 32 16.34 -3.10 5.46
CA PHE A 32 15.56 -3.29 6.68
C PHE A 32 15.78 -4.65 7.36
N LYS A 33 16.32 -5.63 6.65
CA LYS A 33 16.72 -6.95 7.19
C LYS A 33 15.71 -7.53 8.19
N ASP A 34 16.10 -7.67 9.46
CA ASP A 34 15.30 -8.28 10.54
C ASP A 34 14.04 -7.45 10.89
N GLY A 35 14.01 -6.16 10.55
CA GLY A 35 12.86 -5.29 10.70
C GLY A 35 11.75 -5.55 9.68
N ARG A 36 12.03 -6.27 8.59
CA ARG A 36 11.08 -6.57 7.51
C ARG A 36 10.19 -7.76 7.90
N GLN A 37 8.88 -7.52 7.97
CA GLN A 37 7.87 -8.54 8.26
C GLN A 37 6.95 -8.72 7.05
N MET A 38 7.08 -9.86 6.37
CA MET A 38 6.41 -10.15 5.10
C MET A 38 5.05 -10.80 5.30
N ALA A 39 3.99 -10.21 4.76
CA ALA A 39 2.65 -10.80 4.69
C ALA A 39 2.39 -11.46 3.32
N TYR A 40 2.98 -10.92 2.26
CA TYR A 40 2.82 -11.42 0.89
C TYR A 40 4.13 -11.30 0.12
N ASN A 41 4.49 -12.35 -0.63
CA ASN A 41 5.61 -12.35 -1.56
C ASN A 41 5.22 -13.07 -2.85
N GLY A 42 4.99 -12.31 -3.93
CA GLY A 42 4.56 -12.80 -5.22
C GLY A 42 5.73 -13.15 -6.15
N PRO A 43 5.55 -14.11 -7.08
CA PRO A 43 6.59 -14.46 -8.06
C PRO A 43 6.83 -13.37 -9.11
N ASP A 44 5.95 -12.37 -9.19
CA ASP A 44 6.03 -11.22 -10.10
C ASP A 44 6.77 -10.02 -9.48
N GLY A 45 7.44 -10.24 -8.35
CA GLY A 45 8.27 -9.24 -7.66
C GLY A 45 7.48 -8.30 -6.73
N VAL A 46 6.17 -8.49 -6.57
CA VAL A 46 5.36 -7.72 -5.61
C VAL A 46 5.45 -8.34 -4.23
N SER A 47 5.75 -7.51 -3.24
CA SER A 47 5.80 -7.90 -1.84
C SER A 47 5.04 -6.88 -0.99
N ALA A 48 4.41 -7.34 0.10
CA ALA A 48 3.69 -6.46 1.01
C ALA A 48 3.79 -6.97 2.46
N GLY A 49 3.75 -6.03 3.40
CA GLY A 49 3.92 -6.34 4.81
C GLY A 49 4.06 -5.10 5.67
N ILE A 50 4.78 -5.24 6.78
CA ILE A 50 5.15 -4.13 7.65
C ILE A 50 6.67 -4.09 7.87
N VAL A 51 7.19 -2.90 8.18
CA VAL A 51 8.59 -2.71 8.58
C VAL A 51 8.62 -2.08 9.96
N HIS A 52 9.40 -2.67 10.86
CA HIS A 52 9.82 -2.04 12.10
C HIS A 52 11.24 -1.51 11.92
N VAL A 53 11.45 -0.23 12.23
CA VAL A 53 12.76 0.40 12.07
C VAL A 53 13.00 1.44 13.16
N SER A 54 14.26 1.68 13.48
CA SER A 54 14.68 2.74 14.39
C SER A 54 16.09 3.18 14.04
N GLY A 55 16.45 4.41 14.39
CA GLY A 55 17.79 4.94 14.17
C GLY A 55 17.99 5.46 12.75
N THR A 56 19.24 5.42 12.28
CA THR A 56 19.63 5.94 10.96
C THR A 56 20.08 4.81 10.05
N LEU A 57 19.68 4.89 8.79
CA LEU A 57 20.13 4.01 7.73
C LEU A 57 20.46 4.86 6.49
N ASP A 58 21.56 4.53 5.83
CA ASP A 58 21.95 5.11 4.56
C ASP A 58 21.95 3.99 3.49
N SER A 59 21.51 4.32 2.28
CA SER A 59 21.50 3.44 1.11
C SER A 59 21.91 4.26 -0.11
N ASP A 60 23.02 3.92 -0.75
CA ASP A 60 23.48 4.65 -1.94
C ASP A 60 22.65 4.30 -3.19
N ASP A 61 21.96 3.15 -3.17
CA ASP A 61 21.15 2.61 -4.27
C ASP A 61 19.99 1.80 -3.69
N PHE A 62 18.87 2.46 -3.37
CA PHE A 62 17.73 1.79 -2.76
C PHE A 62 17.13 0.72 -3.72
N PRO A 63 17.04 -0.57 -3.33
CA PRO A 63 17.03 -1.66 -4.32
C PRO A 63 15.67 -2.01 -4.93
N HIS A 64 14.58 -1.39 -4.47
CA HIS A 64 13.20 -1.66 -4.89
C HIS A 64 12.41 -0.35 -4.91
N THR A 65 11.29 -0.32 -5.62
CA THR A 65 10.33 0.79 -5.47
C THR A 65 9.40 0.43 -4.34
N GLU A 66 9.32 1.25 -3.28
CA GLU A 66 8.53 0.98 -2.08
C GLU A 66 7.54 2.10 -1.80
N VAL A 67 6.27 1.73 -1.62
CA VAL A 67 5.26 2.61 -1.03
C VAL A 67 5.20 2.33 0.46
N ILE A 68 5.30 3.37 1.28
CA ILE A 68 5.20 3.26 2.74
C ILE A 68 3.99 4.03 3.25
N VAL A 69 3.35 3.53 4.32
CA VAL A 69 2.33 4.26 5.08
C VAL A 69 2.62 4.11 6.57
N VAL A 70 2.95 5.20 7.25
CA VAL A 70 3.39 5.17 8.66
C VAL A 70 2.21 4.85 9.57
N HIS A 71 2.37 3.86 10.45
CA HIS A 71 1.39 3.44 11.45
C HIS A 71 1.82 3.77 12.88
N ALA A 72 3.13 3.85 13.13
CA ALA A 72 3.66 4.27 14.43
C ALA A 72 4.96 5.06 14.25
N GLY A 73 5.22 5.98 15.18
CA GLY A 73 6.45 6.77 15.19
C GLY A 73 6.51 7.82 14.08
N HIS A 74 7.74 8.12 13.65
CA HIS A 74 8.03 9.15 12.68
C HIS A 74 9.32 8.82 11.94
N VAL A 75 9.34 9.01 10.63
CA VAL A 75 10.51 8.81 9.78
C VAL A 75 10.80 10.04 8.94
N VAL A 76 12.07 10.39 8.81
CA VAL A 76 12.56 11.35 7.82
C VAL A 76 13.25 10.58 6.70
N LEU A 77 12.78 10.77 5.47
CA LEU A 77 13.40 10.27 4.25
C LEU A 77 14.11 11.44 3.56
N GLN A 78 15.39 11.30 3.27
CA GLN A 78 16.19 12.32 2.62
C GLN A 78 16.89 11.76 1.39
N SER A 79 16.68 12.39 0.24
CA SER A 79 17.47 12.23 -0.97
C SER A 79 18.30 13.50 -1.22
N GLU A 80 19.04 13.55 -2.33
CA GLU A 80 19.76 14.77 -2.74
C GLU A 80 18.81 15.96 -2.96
N GLU A 81 17.62 15.70 -3.53
CA GLU A 81 16.69 16.76 -3.94
C GLU A 81 15.60 17.06 -2.90
N GLN A 82 15.28 16.11 -2.03
CA GLN A 82 14.07 16.17 -1.20
C GLN A 82 14.31 15.67 0.22
N THR A 83 13.52 16.21 1.15
CA THR A 83 13.41 15.70 2.52
C THR A 83 11.93 15.60 2.88
N LEU A 84 11.47 14.40 3.21
CA LEU A 84 10.10 14.12 3.61
C LEU A 84 10.06 13.67 5.07
N ALA A 85 9.34 14.42 5.90
CA ALA A 85 9.06 14.06 7.29
C ALA A 85 7.66 13.43 7.36
N LEU A 86 7.60 12.17 7.77
CA LEU A 86 6.38 11.34 7.72
C LEU A 86 6.04 10.85 9.13
N GLY A 87 4.90 11.32 9.65
CA GLY A 87 4.27 10.79 10.87
C GLY A 87 3.13 9.82 10.55
N VAL A 88 2.43 9.34 11.57
CA VAL A 88 1.29 8.41 11.43
C VAL A 88 0.26 8.90 10.39
N GLY A 89 -0.12 8.01 9.48
CA GLY A 89 -1.03 8.28 8.37
C GLY A 89 -0.37 8.91 7.13
N ALA A 90 0.86 9.40 7.23
CA ALA A 90 1.59 9.93 6.07
C ALA A 90 2.15 8.79 5.19
N SER A 91 2.24 9.05 3.89
CA SER A 91 2.69 8.07 2.90
C SER A 91 3.61 8.70 1.86
N ALA A 92 4.53 7.88 1.35
CA ALA A 92 5.42 8.26 0.26
C ALA A 92 5.84 7.04 -0.56
N VAL A 93 6.35 7.30 -1.76
CA VAL A 93 7.07 6.34 -2.59
C VAL A 93 8.57 6.63 -2.49
N ILE A 94 9.36 5.58 -2.28
CA ILE A 94 10.81 5.56 -2.45
C ILE A 94 11.07 4.84 -3.77
N GLY A 95 11.56 5.58 -4.78
CA GLY A 95 11.89 5.00 -6.08
C GLY A 95 13.13 4.10 -6.01
N ARG A 96 13.13 2.99 -6.76
CA ARG A 96 14.35 2.19 -6.93
C ARG A 96 15.46 3.06 -7.52
N GLY A 97 16.68 2.94 -6.99
CA GLY A 97 17.82 3.76 -7.40
C GLY A 97 18.07 4.99 -6.54
N THR A 98 17.20 5.27 -5.57
CA THR A 98 17.33 6.47 -4.75
C THR A 98 18.50 6.34 -3.78
N ALA A 99 19.43 7.29 -3.81
CA ALA A 99 20.36 7.50 -2.71
C ALA A 99 19.56 8.07 -1.53
N LEU A 100 19.39 7.27 -0.48
CA LEU A 100 18.46 7.52 0.62
C LEU A 100 19.20 7.54 1.96
N ARG A 101 19.02 8.61 2.71
CA ARG A 101 19.21 8.63 4.16
C ARG A 101 17.86 8.59 4.85
N LEU A 102 17.71 7.63 5.75
CA LEU A 102 16.49 7.39 6.53
C LEU A 102 16.78 7.59 8.02
N GLN A 103 15.94 8.36 8.70
CA GLN A 103 16.03 8.58 10.14
C GLN A 103 14.68 8.28 10.79
N ALA A 104 14.59 7.15 11.50
CA ALA A 104 13.39 6.70 12.18
C ALA A 104 13.49 6.90 13.69
N GLN A 105 12.42 7.42 14.30
CA GLN A 105 12.26 7.39 15.74
C GLN A 105 12.16 5.94 16.25
N THR A 106 12.42 5.74 17.54
CA THR A 106 12.20 4.45 18.19
C THR A 106 10.77 3.97 17.96
N ASP A 107 10.62 2.67 17.73
CA ASP A 107 9.33 2.00 17.49
C ASP A 107 8.56 2.50 16.25
N THR A 108 9.26 3.11 15.29
CA THR A 108 8.64 3.47 14.00
C THR A 108 8.23 2.22 13.24
N CYS A 109 6.98 2.21 12.77
CA CYS A 109 6.41 1.13 12.00
C CYS A 109 5.61 1.67 10.82
N TRP A 110 5.75 1.07 9.64
CA TRP A 110 4.91 1.36 8.49
C TRP A 110 4.47 0.08 7.78
N ALA A 111 3.31 0.15 7.14
CA ALA A 111 2.92 -0.83 6.14
C ALA A 111 3.61 -0.51 4.81
N PHE A 112 3.97 -1.54 4.04
CA PHE A 112 4.62 -1.35 2.74
C PHE A 112 4.01 -2.20 1.63
N CYS A 113 4.16 -1.71 0.41
CA CYS A 113 4.08 -2.47 -0.83
C CYS A 113 5.33 -2.17 -1.66
N ALA A 114 6.09 -3.19 -2.01
CA ALA A 114 7.35 -3.06 -2.73
C ALA A 114 7.31 -3.83 -4.04
N VAL A 115 7.98 -3.28 -5.07
CA VAL A 115 8.20 -3.94 -6.34
C VAL A 115 9.70 -4.12 -6.56
N THR A 116 10.12 -5.38 -6.63
CA THR A 116 11.51 -5.76 -6.93
C THR A 116 11.61 -6.16 -8.40
N SER A 117 12.37 -5.38 -9.19
CA SER A 117 12.53 -5.61 -10.64
C SER A 117 13.96 -5.23 -11.05
N PRO A 118 14.96 -6.09 -10.80
CA PRO A 118 16.37 -5.73 -10.96
C PRO A 118 16.79 -5.51 -12.43
N ASN A 119 16.06 -6.10 -13.37
CA ASN A 119 16.36 -6.06 -14.81
C ASN A 119 15.72 -4.87 -15.54
N VAL A 120 15.12 -3.95 -14.79
CA VAL A 120 14.38 -2.79 -15.29
C VAL A 120 15.13 -1.53 -14.89
N ASN A 121 15.07 -0.49 -15.74
CA ASN A 121 15.68 0.80 -15.42
C ASN A 121 15.09 1.37 -14.11
N PRO A 122 15.92 1.89 -13.20
CA PRO A 122 15.46 2.51 -11.97
C PRO A 122 14.73 3.84 -12.25
N THR A 123 13.79 4.18 -11.38
CA THR A 123 13.11 5.48 -11.35
C THR A 123 13.35 6.09 -9.97
N PRO A 124 14.53 6.69 -9.74
CA PRO A 124 14.92 7.21 -8.42
C PRO A 124 14.14 8.47 -8.06
N GLY A 125 14.05 8.75 -6.76
CA GLY A 125 13.39 9.92 -6.20
C GLY A 125 12.46 9.58 -5.05
N LEU A 126 12.01 10.63 -4.34
CA LEU A 126 10.97 10.53 -3.33
C LEU A 126 9.67 11.14 -3.87
N THR A 127 8.54 10.54 -3.57
CA THR A 127 7.24 11.11 -3.94
C THR A 127 6.32 11.07 -2.74
N ALA A 128 6.06 12.22 -2.13
CA ALA A 128 5.05 12.33 -1.07
C ALA A 128 3.65 12.12 -1.65
N LEU A 129 2.77 11.45 -0.90
CA LEU A 129 1.35 11.38 -1.22
C LEU A 129 0.59 12.38 -0.34
N ASP A 130 -0.08 13.36 -0.94
CA ASP A 130 -0.91 14.30 -0.20
C ASP A 130 -2.30 13.69 0.04
N PRO A 131 -2.71 13.42 1.30
CA PRO A 131 -4.04 12.89 1.58
C PRO A 131 -5.16 13.81 1.06
N LEU A 132 -4.89 15.10 0.78
CA LEU A 132 -5.84 16.10 0.31
C LEU A 132 -5.75 16.38 -1.20
N ASP A 133 -5.01 15.56 -1.96
CA ASP A 133 -4.87 15.72 -3.42
C ASP A 133 -6.20 16.00 -4.13
N LEU A 134 -6.16 16.92 -5.09
CA LEU A 134 -7.30 17.22 -5.96
C LEU A 134 -7.51 16.07 -6.95
N LEU A 135 -8.65 15.40 -6.83
CA LEU A 135 -8.94 14.21 -7.62
C LEU A 135 -9.80 14.53 -8.85
N SER A 136 -9.50 13.87 -9.97
CA SER A 136 -10.31 13.92 -11.20
C SER A 136 -11.21 12.69 -11.31
N PRO A 137 -12.37 12.78 -12.01
CA PRO A 137 -13.23 11.61 -12.24
C PRO A 137 -12.46 10.41 -12.79
N SER A 138 -12.74 9.23 -12.26
CA SER A 138 -12.09 7.97 -12.63
C SER A 138 -13.10 6.86 -12.89
N ALA A 139 -12.64 5.74 -13.42
CA ALA A 139 -13.51 4.63 -13.79
C ALA A 139 -14.22 4.04 -12.55
N ALA A 140 -15.55 3.91 -12.65
CA ALA A 140 -16.34 3.13 -11.71
C ALA A 140 -16.18 1.62 -11.97
N PRO A 141 -16.55 0.76 -11.00
CA PRO A 141 -16.66 -0.67 -11.25
C PRO A 141 -17.63 -0.98 -12.40
N GLU A 142 -17.42 -2.11 -13.06
CA GLU A 142 -18.30 -2.58 -14.15
C GLU A 142 -19.76 -2.70 -13.67
N PRO A 143 -20.74 -2.16 -14.42
CA PRO A 143 -22.14 -2.18 -13.98
C PRO A 143 -22.69 -3.58 -13.66
N GLN A 144 -22.15 -4.62 -14.33
CA GLN A 144 -22.60 -6.00 -14.17
C GLN A 144 -22.27 -6.62 -12.81
N ILE A 145 -21.28 -6.08 -12.09
CA ILE A 145 -20.89 -6.58 -10.76
C ILE A 145 -21.43 -5.71 -9.62
N LEU A 146 -22.06 -4.57 -9.92
CA LEU A 146 -22.57 -3.65 -8.91
C LEU A 146 -23.85 -4.18 -8.28
N ILE A 147 -23.97 -3.94 -6.97
CA ILE A 147 -25.18 -4.13 -6.19
C ILE A 147 -25.70 -2.72 -5.88
N GLY A 148 -26.70 -2.28 -6.63
CA GLY A 148 -27.27 -0.94 -6.52
C GLY A 148 -26.70 0.08 -7.53
N PRO A 149 -26.75 1.39 -7.24
CA PRO A 149 -26.37 2.43 -8.20
C PRO A 149 -24.86 2.49 -8.46
N THR A 150 -24.48 3.00 -9.63
CA THR A 150 -23.09 3.29 -9.98
C THR A 150 -22.51 4.40 -9.11
N PRO A 151 -21.37 4.18 -8.44
CA PRO A 151 -20.73 5.23 -7.65
C PRO A 151 -20.09 6.29 -8.55
N GLN A 152 -19.84 7.45 -7.96
CA GLN A 152 -18.87 8.41 -8.48
C GLN A 152 -17.51 8.09 -7.87
N CYS A 153 -16.51 7.88 -8.72
CA CYS A 153 -15.13 7.62 -8.33
C CYS A 153 -14.22 8.75 -8.82
N ARG A 154 -13.19 9.08 -8.05
CA ARG A 154 -12.14 10.01 -8.47
C ARG A 154 -10.77 9.47 -8.09
N SER A 155 -9.73 9.88 -8.82
CA SER A 155 -8.35 9.57 -8.49
C SER A 155 -7.36 10.63 -8.94
N HIS A 156 -6.17 10.56 -8.36
CA HIS A 156 -4.96 11.24 -8.81
C HIS A 156 -3.79 10.25 -8.67
N ASN A 157 -3.07 9.99 -9.76
CA ASN A 157 -1.83 9.21 -9.73
C ASN A 157 -0.68 10.18 -9.38
N ALA A 158 -0.15 10.08 -8.16
CA ALA A 158 0.98 10.89 -7.71
C ALA A 158 2.31 10.31 -8.20
N PHE A 159 2.38 8.99 -8.40
CA PHE A 159 3.54 8.28 -8.94
C PHE A 159 3.10 7.23 -9.96
N GLU A 160 3.79 7.20 -11.11
CA GLU A 160 3.61 6.20 -12.15
C GLU A 160 4.98 5.72 -12.63
N ASP A 161 5.22 4.42 -12.54
CA ASP A 161 6.39 3.78 -13.13
C ASP A 161 5.94 2.85 -14.25
N ASN A 162 6.05 3.34 -15.49
CA ASN A 162 5.68 2.59 -16.68
C ASN A 162 6.49 1.31 -16.87
N THR A 163 7.66 1.19 -16.24
CA THR A 163 8.51 0.03 -16.44
C THR A 163 8.12 -1.12 -15.53
N THR A 164 7.67 -0.83 -14.31
CA THR A 164 7.13 -1.84 -13.37
C THR A 164 5.61 -1.95 -13.41
N GLN A 165 4.93 -1.03 -14.10
CA GLN A 165 3.47 -0.86 -14.12
C GLN A 165 2.88 -0.47 -12.75
N LEU A 166 3.72 -0.06 -11.80
CA LEU A 166 3.28 0.42 -10.50
C LEU A 166 2.65 1.81 -10.64
N ARG A 167 1.45 1.97 -10.08
CA ARG A 167 0.80 3.27 -9.92
C ARG A 167 0.42 3.48 -8.47
N VAL A 168 0.70 4.68 -7.96
CA VAL A 168 0.46 5.05 -6.57
C VAL A 168 -0.23 6.39 -6.53
N GLY A 169 -1.20 6.55 -5.65
CA GLY A 169 -1.93 7.79 -5.57
C GLY A 169 -3.07 7.78 -4.56
N VAL A 170 -3.99 8.71 -4.76
CA VAL A 170 -5.18 8.88 -3.92
C VAL A 170 -6.42 8.62 -4.74
N TRP A 171 -7.35 7.87 -4.16
CA TRP A 171 -8.64 7.55 -4.77
C TRP A 171 -9.77 7.80 -3.77
N ASP A 172 -10.92 8.20 -4.27
CA ASP A 172 -12.14 8.24 -3.46
C ASP A 172 -13.39 7.79 -4.21
N SER A 173 -14.44 7.52 -3.43
CA SER A 173 -15.75 7.21 -3.97
C SER A 173 -16.90 7.45 -3.01
N THR A 174 -18.07 7.75 -3.60
CA THR A 174 -19.36 7.62 -2.92
C THR A 174 -19.62 6.16 -2.49
N PRO A 175 -20.56 5.89 -1.57
CA PRO A 175 -20.89 4.52 -1.16
C PRO A 175 -21.24 3.61 -2.35
N TYR A 176 -20.80 2.35 -2.32
CA TYR A 176 -21.28 1.32 -3.22
C TYR A 176 -21.02 -0.09 -2.69
N GLU A 177 -21.71 -1.05 -3.29
CA GLU A 177 -21.51 -2.46 -3.07
C GLU A 177 -21.29 -3.16 -4.41
N ARG A 178 -20.42 -4.18 -4.44
CA ARG A 178 -20.24 -5.03 -5.62
C ARG A 178 -19.97 -6.47 -5.22
N HIS A 179 -20.42 -7.39 -6.07
CA HIS A 179 -20.10 -8.80 -5.96
C HIS A 179 -18.59 -9.05 -5.96
N GLY A 180 -18.22 -10.19 -5.37
CA GLY A 180 -16.85 -10.69 -5.38
C GLY A 180 -16.40 -11.02 -6.79
N ARG A 181 -15.19 -10.62 -7.12
CA ARG A 181 -14.46 -11.08 -8.30
C ARG A 181 -13.00 -11.28 -7.92
N PRO A 182 -12.25 -12.11 -8.66
CA PRO A 182 -10.80 -12.10 -8.57
C PRO A 182 -10.28 -10.67 -8.77
N HIS A 183 -9.42 -10.21 -7.86
CA HIS A 183 -8.85 -8.88 -7.98
C HIS A 183 -7.96 -8.82 -9.22
N LYS A 184 -7.99 -7.68 -9.93
CA LYS A 184 -7.36 -7.56 -11.26
C LYS A 184 -5.88 -7.16 -11.18
N LEU A 185 -5.45 -6.67 -10.02
CA LEU A 185 -4.12 -6.15 -9.73
C LEU A 185 -3.78 -6.54 -8.29
N HIS A 186 -2.51 -6.51 -7.93
CA HIS A 186 -2.12 -6.33 -6.54
C HIS A 186 -2.53 -4.92 -6.10
N GLU A 187 -3.07 -4.79 -4.89
CA GLU A 187 -3.47 -3.48 -4.38
C GLU A 187 -3.19 -3.35 -2.88
N LEU A 188 -2.32 -2.42 -2.50
CA LEU A 188 -2.30 -1.88 -1.14
C LEU A 188 -3.33 -0.76 -1.04
N MET A 189 -4.09 -0.74 0.05
CA MET A 189 -5.02 0.33 0.38
C MET A 189 -4.78 0.78 1.82
N ASN A 190 -4.61 2.07 2.04
CA ASN A 190 -4.73 2.68 3.37
C ASN A 190 -5.91 3.64 3.36
N LEU A 191 -6.88 3.47 4.27
CA LEU A 191 -8.04 4.35 4.30
C LEU A 191 -7.72 5.66 4.99
N ILE A 192 -7.76 6.75 4.24
CA ILE A 192 -7.63 8.12 4.77
C ILE A 192 -8.95 8.54 5.44
N GLU A 193 -10.09 8.14 4.85
CA GLU A 193 -11.42 8.43 5.36
C GLU A 193 -12.37 7.27 5.08
N GLY A 194 -13.31 7.05 6.00
CA GLY A 194 -14.40 6.11 5.83
C GLY A 194 -14.05 4.70 6.28
N SER A 195 -14.86 3.74 5.82
CA SER A 195 -14.65 2.33 6.09
C SER A 195 -15.21 1.47 4.96
N VAL A 196 -14.64 0.28 4.80
CA VAL A 196 -15.07 -0.72 3.84
C VAL A 196 -15.05 -2.11 4.46
N THR A 197 -16.01 -2.94 4.11
CA THR A 197 -15.95 -4.38 4.34
C THR A 197 -15.53 -5.08 3.06
N LEU A 198 -14.44 -5.83 3.12
CA LEU A 198 -13.97 -6.71 2.03
C LEU A 198 -14.38 -8.14 2.37
N LEU A 199 -15.14 -8.80 1.50
CA LEU A 199 -15.65 -10.15 1.76
C LEU A 199 -15.03 -11.19 0.83
N ALA A 200 -14.66 -12.32 1.40
CA ALA A 200 -14.22 -13.51 0.69
C ALA A 200 -15.40 -14.47 0.42
N PRO A 201 -15.27 -15.42 -0.54
CA PRO A 201 -16.36 -16.30 -0.94
C PRO A 201 -16.80 -17.29 0.14
N ASP A 202 -15.91 -17.60 1.09
CA ASP A 202 -16.18 -18.48 2.23
C ASP A 202 -16.98 -17.79 3.35
N GLY A 203 -17.39 -16.53 3.14
CA GLY A 203 -18.13 -15.72 4.11
C GLY A 203 -17.25 -15.00 5.12
N THR A 204 -15.93 -15.21 5.09
CA THR A 204 -15.02 -14.39 5.90
C THR A 204 -15.01 -12.96 5.39
N SER A 205 -14.81 -12.01 6.30
CA SER A 205 -14.75 -10.59 5.95
C SER A 205 -13.67 -9.86 6.74
N VAL A 206 -13.10 -8.86 6.10
CA VAL A 206 -12.15 -7.92 6.70
C VAL A 206 -12.81 -6.55 6.68
N GLU A 207 -13.17 -6.06 7.86
CA GLU A 207 -13.52 -4.65 8.04
C GLU A 207 -12.24 -3.83 8.07
N VAL A 208 -12.15 -2.83 7.20
CA VAL A 208 -11.02 -1.91 7.09
C VAL A 208 -11.54 -0.52 7.44
N ASN A 209 -11.04 0.03 8.54
CA ASN A 209 -11.46 1.31 9.08
C ASN A 209 -10.52 2.44 8.67
N THR A 210 -10.89 3.68 8.99
CA THR A 210 -10.02 4.84 8.81
C THR A 210 -8.69 4.61 9.52
N GLY A 211 -7.60 4.84 8.80
CA GLY A 211 -6.21 4.65 9.21
C GLY A 211 -5.67 3.23 8.98
N ASP A 212 -6.52 2.22 8.77
CA ASP A 212 -6.06 0.85 8.55
C ASP A 212 -5.40 0.67 7.18
N THR A 213 -4.42 -0.24 7.10
CA THR A 213 -3.82 -0.67 5.82
C THR A 213 -4.11 -2.14 5.53
N VAL A 214 -4.54 -2.43 4.31
CA VAL A 214 -4.84 -3.76 3.80
C VAL A 214 -4.13 -3.98 2.46
N PHE A 215 -3.79 -5.23 2.15
CA PHE A 215 -3.28 -5.66 0.86
C PHE A 215 -4.20 -6.73 0.25
N VAL A 216 -4.55 -6.55 -1.02
CA VAL A 216 -5.35 -7.50 -1.80
C VAL A 216 -4.45 -8.04 -2.92
N PRO A 217 -4.00 -9.30 -2.84
CA PRO A 217 -3.20 -9.90 -3.90
C PRO A 217 -3.98 -10.03 -5.22
N LEU A 218 -3.26 -10.00 -6.34
CA LEU A 218 -3.80 -10.36 -7.65
C LEU A 218 -4.53 -11.70 -7.58
N GLY A 219 -5.73 -11.76 -8.16
CA GLY A 219 -6.56 -12.95 -8.19
C GLY A 219 -7.32 -13.24 -6.90
N ALA A 220 -7.03 -12.55 -5.78
CA ALA A 220 -7.79 -12.74 -4.54
C ALA A 220 -9.28 -12.41 -4.76
N PRO A 221 -10.20 -13.34 -4.50
CA PRO A 221 -11.62 -13.03 -4.58
C PRO A 221 -11.99 -11.99 -3.52
N CYS A 222 -12.50 -10.85 -3.95
CA CYS A 222 -12.75 -9.72 -3.06
C CYS A 222 -14.05 -9.02 -3.46
N ALA A 223 -15.11 -9.19 -2.65
CA ALA A 223 -16.30 -8.35 -2.72
C ALA A 223 -16.06 -7.05 -1.95
N TRP A 224 -16.76 -5.99 -2.30
CA TRP A 224 -16.60 -4.67 -1.68
C TRP A 224 -17.95 -4.14 -1.22
N LYS A 225 -18.00 -3.64 0.02
CA LYS A 225 -19.15 -2.94 0.57
C LYS A 225 -18.70 -1.71 1.36
N SER A 226 -19.09 -0.53 0.90
CA SER A 226 -18.99 0.72 1.65
C SER A 226 -20.37 1.39 1.74
N THR A 227 -20.76 1.79 2.95
CA THR A 227 -22.04 2.49 3.21
C THR A 227 -21.88 3.99 3.39
N ARG A 228 -20.64 4.48 3.30
CA ARG A 228 -20.24 5.89 3.43
C ARG A 228 -19.16 6.22 2.39
N TYR A 229 -18.83 7.50 2.28
CA TYR A 229 -17.68 7.96 1.49
C TYR A 229 -16.40 7.25 1.95
N VAL A 230 -15.55 6.89 1.00
CA VAL A 230 -14.24 6.29 1.25
C VAL A 230 -13.18 7.06 0.48
N ARG A 231 -12.06 7.35 1.14
CA ARG A 231 -10.84 7.90 0.54
C ARG A 231 -9.65 7.05 0.95
N LYS A 232 -8.74 6.76 0.03
CA LYS A 232 -7.59 5.89 0.28
C LYS A 232 -6.34 6.32 -0.45
N PHE A 233 -5.18 6.06 0.16
CA PHE A 233 -3.97 5.82 -0.61
C PHE A 233 -4.08 4.45 -1.27
N TYR A 234 -3.62 4.34 -2.51
CA TYR A 234 -3.48 3.06 -3.19
C TYR A 234 -2.09 2.88 -3.78
N ALA A 235 -1.64 1.64 -3.87
CA ALA A 235 -0.54 1.21 -4.72
C ALA A 235 -1.00 -0.02 -5.51
N VAL A 236 -1.06 0.09 -6.84
CA VAL A 236 -1.55 -0.98 -7.73
C VAL A 236 -0.51 -1.41 -8.75
N LYS A 237 -0.39 -2.72 -8.98
CA LYS A 237 0.43 -3.35 -10.02
C LYS A 237 -0.23 -4.60 -10.57
#